data_AF-A0AAE3SFF6-F1
#
_entry.id   AF-A0AAE3SFF6-F1
#
_cell.length_a   1.000
_cell.length_b   1.000
_cell.length_c   1.000
_cell.angle_alpha   90.00
_cell.angle_beta   90.00
_cell.angle_gamma   90.00
#
_symmetry.space_group_name_H-M   'P 1'
#
loop_
_entity.id
_entity.type
_entity.pdbx_description
1 polymer ?
#
loop_
_entity_poly.entity_id
_entity_poly.type
_entity_poly.pdbx_seq_one_letter_code
_entity_poly.pdbx_strand_id
1 'polypeptide(L)'
;MKANNSKLTFLIRLIFTIILLTLCFILFDLYTPIKEFIGGNEISLKYLISSINILDELPIIIGASVAIEIVNQRRLRKVKS
;
A
#
# COMPACT_ATOMS: atom_id res chain seq x y z
N MET A 1 24.38 -19.44 9.92
CA MET A 1 23.10 -18.74 10.22
C MET A 1 22.87 -17.42 9.43
N LYS A 2 23.37 -17.26 8.19
CA LYS A 2 23.23 -15.98 7.43
C LYS A 2 21.97 -15.89 6.54
N ALA A 3 21.27 -17.01 6.30
CA ALA A 3 20.15 -17.09 5.35
C ALA A 3 18.80 -16.62 5.92
N ASN A 4 18.61 -16.62 7.25
CA ASN A 4 17.35 -16.16 7.85
C ASN A 4 17.19 -14.64 7.77
N ASN A 5 18.27 -13.89 7.91
CA ASN A 5 18.20 -12.43 7.98
C ASN A 5 17.76 -11.81 6.64
N SER A 6 18.21 -12.35 5.49
CA SER A 6 17.84 -11.81 4.18
C SER A 6 16.36 -12.03 3.82
N LYS A 7 15.79 -13.20 4.17
CA LYS A 7 14.37 -13.48 3.99
C LYS A 7 13.51 -12.59 4.88
N LEU A 8 13.95 -12.37 6.12
CA LEU A 8 13.25 -11.54 7.09
C LEU A 8 13.26 -10.06 6.67
N THR A 9 14.39 -9.54 6.17
CA THR A 9 14.47 -8.20 5.58
C THR A 9 13.57 -8.02 4.36
N PHE A 10 13.48 -9.03 3.49
CA PHE A 10 12.54 -9.02 2.36
C PHE A 10 11.10 -8.95 2.83
N LEU A 11 10.72 -9.77 3.82
CA LEU A 11 9.36 -9.81 4.33
C LEU A 11 8.95 -8.47 4.97
N ILE A 12 9.85 -7.86 5.76
CA ILE A 12 9.62 -6.53 6.36
C ILE A 12 9.42 -5.47 5.28
N ARG A 13 10.26 -5.47 4.23
CA ARG A 13 10.13 -4.51 3.11
C ARG A 13 8.83 -4.69 2.34
N LEU A 14 8.45 -5.94 2.09
CA LEU A 14 7.22 -6.27 1.40
C LEU A 14 6.00 -5.80 2.21
N ILE A 15 5.96 -6.10 3.51
CA ILE A 15 4.90 -5.64 4.42
C ILE A 15 4.84 -4.12 4.45
N PHE A 16 6.00 -3.45 4.55
CA PHE A 16 6.05 -1.99 4.53
C PHE A 16 5.49 -1.41 3.23
N THR A 17 5.81 -2.04 2.09
CA THR A 17 5.30 -1.63 0.77
C THR A 17 3.80 -1.82 0.66
N ILE A 18 3.27 -2.95 1.18
CA ILE A 18 1.83 -3.22 1.25
C ILE A 18 1.14 -2.16 2.09
N ILE A 19 1.63 -1.88 3.31
CA ILE A 19 1.06 -0.87 4.21
C ILE A 19 1.06 0.51 3.54
N LEU A 20 2.15 0.87 2.86
CA LEU A 20 2.26 2.15 2.15
C LEU A 20 1.23 2.25 1.02
N LEU A 21 1.09 1.21 0.20
CA LEU A 21 0.11 1.15 -0.88
C LEU A 21 -1.32 1.20 -0.33
N THR A 22 -1.63 0.42 0.70
CA THR A 22 -2.94 0.47 1.36
C THR A 22 -3.25 1.88 1.85
N LEU A 23 -2.29 2.57 2.47
CA LEU A 23 -2.47 3.95 2.90
C LEU A 23 -2.79 4.88 1.72
N CYS A 24 -2.07 4.73 0.60
CA CYS A 24 -2.34 5.51 -0.62
C CYS A 24 -3.75 5.27 -1.17
N PHE A 25 -4.21 4.02 -1.20
CA PHE A 25 -5.58 3.70 -1.65
C PHE A 25 -6.63 4.29 -0.72
N ILE A 26 -6.44 4.16 0.60
CA ILE A 26 -7.33 4.80 1.60
C ILE A 26 -7.40 6.31 1.38
N LEU A 27 -6.26 6.96 1.15
CA LEU A 27 -6.19 8.40 0.85
C LEU A 27 -6.93 8.75 -0.44
N PHE A 28 -6.89 7.88 -1.45
CA PHE A 28 -7.59 8.06 -2.71
C PHE A 28 -9.11 7.91 -2.55
N ASP A 29 -9.56 6.89 -1.81
CA ASP A 29 -10.97 6.68 -1.47
C ASP A 29 -11.53 7.84 -0.65
N LEU A 30 -10.74 8.34 0.30
CA LEU A 30 -11.11 9.46 1.15
C LEU A 30 -11.03 10.83 0.45
N TYR A 31 -10.34 10.93 -0.69
CA TYR A 31 -10.23 12.20 -1.42
C TYR A 31 -11.59 12.77 -1.80
N THR A 32 -12.47 11.92 -2.35
CA THR A 32 -13.83 12.31 -2.78
C THR A 32 -14.70 12.81 -1.61
N PRO A 33 -14.90 12.06 -0.51
CA PRO A 33 -15.67 12.55 0.63
C PRO A 33 -15.01 13.76 1.29
N ILE A 34 -13.67 13.84 1.40
CA ILE A 34 -13.01 15.04 1.94
C ILE A 34 -13.31 16.27 1.08
N LYS A 35 -13.28 16.13 -0.26
CA LYS A 35 -13.61 17.21 -1.18
C LYS A 35 -15.05 17.68 -1.01
N GLU A 36 -15.99 16.76 -0.86
CA GLU A 36 -17.40 17.10 -0.59
C GLU A 36 -17.58 17.79 0.77
N PHE A 37 -16.83 17.36 1.80
CA PHE A 37 -16.85 17.99 3.13
C PHE A 37 -16.36 19.44 3.06
N ILE A 38 -15.24 19.67 2.39
CA ILE A 38 -14.70 21.01 2.14
C ILE A 38 -15.67 21.85 1.28
N GLY A 39 -16.42 21.20 0.39
CA GLY A 39 -17.48 21.82 -0.41
C GLY A 39 -18.72 22.26 0.38
N GLY A 40 -18.77 22.02 1.69
CA GLY A 40 -19.86 22.45 2.56
C GLY A 40 -20.95 21.40 2.79
N ASN A 41 -20.77 20.16 2.30
CA ASN A 41 -21.69 19.08 2.59
C ASN A 41 -21.44 18.51 4.00
N GLU A 42 -22.51 18.28 4.76
CA GLU A 42 -22.41 17.58 6.05
C GLU A 42 -22.16 16.09 5.80
N ILE A 43 -20.93 15.66 6.03
CA ILE A 43 -20.53 14.26 5.86
C ILE A 43 -20.38 13.60 7.21
N SER A 44 -21.15 12.55 7.42
CA SER A 44 -21.03 11.73 8.63
C SER A 44 -19.75 10.88 8.59
N LEU A 45 -19.12 10.68 9.75
CA LEU A 45 -17.98 9.74 9.89
C LEU A 45 -18.33 8.33 9.42
N LYS A 46 -19.61 7.93 9.53
CA LYS A 46 -20.11 6.64 9.05
C LYS A 46 -19.97 6.52 7.53
N TYR A 47 -20.22 7.60 6.79
CA TYR A 47 -20.05 7.64 5.34
C TYR A 47 -18.57 7.52 4.96
N LEU A 48 -17.69 8.29 5.59
CA LEU A 48 -16.24 8.23 5.38
C LEU A 48 -15.67 6.82 5.56
N ILE A 49 -16.09 6.12 6.62
CA ILE A 49 -15.64 4.74 6.87
C ILE A 49 -16.20 3.78 5.82
N SER A 50 -17.46 3.95 5.41
CA SER A 50 -18.07 3.11 4.36
C SER A 50 -17.51 3.34 2.96
N SER A 51 -16.87 4.50 2.72
CA SER A 51 -16.22 4.81 1.44
C SER A 51 -14.88 4.10 1.26
N ILE A 52 -14.26 3.62 2.34
CA ILE A 52 -12.98 2.89 2.28
C ILE A 52 -13.28 1.43 1.91
N ASN A 53 -12.95 1.00 0.70
CA ASN A 53 -13.30 -0.34 0.21
C ASN A 53 -12.09 -1.21 -0.19
N ILE A 54 -11.08 -1.24 0.67
CA ILE A 54 -9.77 -1.92 0.50
C ILE A 54 -9.83 -3.37 -0.03
N LEU A 55 -10.95 -4.08 0.16
CA LEU A 55 -11.10 -5.48 -0.25
C LEU A 55 -10.98 -5.65 -1.77
N ASP A 56 -11.52 -4.71 -2.54
CA ASP A 56 -11.52 -4.79 -4.00
C ASP A 56 -10.14 -4.44 -4.58
N GLU A 57 -9.38 -3.55 -3.92
CA GLU A 57 -8.03 -3.18 -4.34
C GLU A 57 -6.94 -4.10 -3.76
N LEU A 58 -7.28 -4.99 -2.81
CA LEU A 58 -6.32 -5.90 -2.17
C LEU A 58 -5.47 -6.72 -3.17
N PRO A 59 -6.05 -7.32 -4.23
CA PRO A 59 -5.27 -8.06 -5.23
C PRO A 59 -4.26 -7.15 -5.96
N ILE A 60 -4.65 -5.90 -6.23
CA ILE A 60 -3.81 -4.90 -6.89
C ILE A 60 -2.65 -4.50 -5.97
N ILE A 61 -2.95 -4.22 -4.69
CA ILE A 61 -1.96 -3.86 -3.68
C ILE A 61 -0.92 -4.97 -3.52
N ILE A 62 -1.35 -6.23 -3.41
CA ILE A 62 -0.47 -7.38 -3.26
C ILE A 62 0.37 -7.55 -4.53
N GLY A 63 -0.25 -7.53 -5.72
CA GLY A 63 0.43 -7.69 -7.00
C GLY A 63 1.51 -6.61 -7.23
N ALA A 64 1.16 -5.34 -6.97
CA ALA A 64 2.08 -4.22 -7.10
C ALA A 64 3.25 -4.32 -6.11
N SER A 65 2.96 -4.66 -4.85
CA SER A 65 3.99 -4.81 -3.82
C SER A 65 5.01 -5.91 -4.17
N VAL A 66 4.53 -7.06 -4.67
CA VAL A 66 5.38 -8.16 -5.12
C VAL A 66 6.22 -7.74 -6.32
N ALA A 67 5.62 -7.08 -7.32
CA ALA A 67 6.32 -6.61 -8.51
C ALA A 67 7.45 -5.62 -8.16
N ILE A 68 7.17 -4.64 -7.29
CA ILE A 68 8.15 -3.66 -6.82
C ILE A 68 9.32 -4.36 -6.13
N GLU A 69 9.03 -5.31 -5.24
CA GLU A 69 10.09 -5.98 -4.49
C GLU A 69 10.93 -6.92 -5.38
N ILE A 70 10.33 -7.58 -6.38
CA ILE A 70 11.09 -8.34 -7.40
C ILE A 70 12.04 -7.43 -8.17
N VAL A 71 11.59 -6.24 -8.57
CA VAL A 71 12.44 -5.25 -9.27
C VAL A 71 13.56 -4.76 -8.36
N ASN A 72 13.27 -4.47 -7.10
CA ASN A 72 14.27 -4.07 -6.10
C ASN A 72 15.36 -5.14 -5.93
N GLN A 73 14.98 -6.41 -5.82
CA GLN A 73 15.95 -7.50 -5.74
C GLN A 73 16.84 -7.60 -6.98
N ARG A 74 16.26 -7.46 -8.19
CA ARG A 74 17.03 -7.48 -9.44
C ARG A 74 18.04 -6.34 -9.50
N ARG A 75 17.66 -5.13 -9.04
CA ARG A 75 18.58 -3.98 -8.95
C ARG A 75 19.71 -4.23 -7.96
N LEU A 76 19.40 -4.74 -6.75
CA LEU A 76 20.41 -5.04 -5.73
C LEU A 76 21.42 -6.10 -6.20
N ARG A 77 21.01 -7.06 -7.03
CA ARG A 77 21.93 -8.05 -7.63
C ARG A 77 22.85 -7.42 -8.67
N LYS A 78 22.37 -6.46 -9.48
CA LYS A 78 23.18 -5.76 -10.48
C LYS A 78 24.24 -4.84 -9.86
N VAL A 79 23.95 -4.22 -8.72
CA VAL A 79 24.89 -3.32 -8.02
C VAL A 79 26.01 -4.09 -7.31
N LYS A 80 25.84 -5.39 -7.09
CA LYS A 80 26.82 -6.25 -6.40
C LYS A 80 27.71 -7.06 -7.36
N SER A 81 27.46 -6.97 -8.67
CA SER A 81 28.27 -7.55 -9.75
C SER A 81 29.21 -6.48 -10.31
#